data_AF-A0A5D0TTP7-F1
#
_entry.id   AF-A0A5D0TTP7-F1
#
_cell.length_a   1.000
_cell.length_b   1.000
_cell.length_c   1.000
_cell.angle_alpha   90.00
_cell.angle_beta   90.00
_cell.angle_gamma   90.00
#
_symmetry.space_group_name_H-M   'P 1'
#
loop_
_entity.id
_entity.type
_entity.pdbx_description
1 polymer ?
#
loop_
_entity_poly.entity_id
_entity_poly.type
_entity_poly.pdbx_seq_one_letter_code
_entity_poly.pdbx_strand_id
1 'polypeptide(L)'
;MAEESASALEHRRNGQAPLVGLSRHGPAREGRSPRPDHRRERRHAPGVARPAREGRVVTTPDLPDDFPPGLALDFGQVSRAGVYNDLLGGKSATAADRETAQAITAASPDAPAVARENFRFAGRAASWAVRRFGIRQVFDIGVGIVDDVPLDSVESCVRAVAPDATVLAFDNDPVVLVHARALRRGYGGVLRGDVRDLDTIFQNPGLAHPDLVGRIDLSQPAVVVLAAVLHFVEDPAAVMAGLRERLAPGSVAIVSHATTSHTGEDRVGAMTAAYERGASSIVFRPEEEIAALADGWEIVRPPGLVPVQGWSVDGTYHGEPYETVRVVGMAAVLPGASATVEVARGVG
;
A
#
# COMPACT_ATOMS: atom_id res chain seq x y z
N MET A 1 33.99 25.43 -37.99
CA MET A 1 34.85 25.81 -39.12
C MET A 1 35.34 27.23 -38.81
N ALA A 2 36.53 27.51 -38.30
CA ALA A 2 37.80 26.81 -38.06
C ALA A 2 38.46 27.51 -36.83
N GLU A 3 39.13 26.77 -35.92
CA GLU A 3 40.61 26.71 -35.74
C GLU A 3 41.24 28.01 -35.20
N GLU A 4 42.26 28.06 -34.32
CA GLU A 4 42.95 27.17 -33.38
C GLU A 4 44.07 28.02 -32.69
N SER A 5 44.59 27.55 -31.54
CA SER A 5 45.92 27.85 -30.94
C SER A 5 46.18 29.20 -30.19
N ALA A 6 46.98 29.32 -29.12
CA ALA A 6 47.63 28.44 -28.13
C ALA A 6 48.47 29.29 -27.11
N SER A 7 48.66 28.78 -25.87
CA SER A 7 49.79 29.02 -24.90
C SER A 7 49.93 30.42 -24.22
N ALA A 8 50.38 30.66 -22.97
CA ALA A 8 51.23 29.99 -21.97
C ALA A 8 50.94 30.59 -20.54
N LEU A 9 50.81 29.82 -19.45
CA LEU A 9 51.80 29.49 -18.38
C LEU A 9 52.19 30.59 -17.35
N GLU A 10 51.85 30.39 -16.06
CA GLU A 10 52.64 30.68 -14.83
C GLU A 10 51.82 30.24 -13.58
N HIS A 11 52.05 29.08 -12.96
CA HIS A 11 52.93 28.80 -11.80
C HIS A 11 52.74 29.67 -10.54
N ARG A 12 52.15 29.08 -9.48
CA ARG A 12 52.81 28.87 -8.17
C ARG A 12 51.99 27.93 -7.26
N ARG A 13 52.71 26.99 -6.64
CA ARG A 13 52.27 25.93 -5.73
C ARG A 13 52.92 26.17 -4.35
N ASN A 14 52.28 25.58 -3.34
CA ASN A 14 52.82 25.02 -2.09
C ASN A 14 53.16 25.90 -0.88
N GLY A 15 52.71 25.40 0.27
CA GLY A 15 53.22 25.69 1.62
C GLY A 15 52.55 24.81 2.69
N GLN A 16 53.09 23.60 2.91
CA GLN A 16 52.77 22.69 4.03
C GLN A 16 53.77 22.92 5.19
N ALA A 17 53.24 23.09 6.43
CA ALA A 17 53.74 22.65 7.77
C ALA A 17 55.24 22.99 8.16
N PRO A 18 55.82 22.66 9.35
CA PRO A 18 55.37 21.75 10.43
C PRO A 18 55.84 22.01 11.91
N LEU A 19 55.57 21.03 12.80
CA LEU A 19 56.29 20.53 14.03
C LEU A 19 56.20 21.15 15.46
N VAL A 20 55.74 20.28 16.42
CA VAL A 20 56.37 19.82 17.72
C VAL A 20 56.62 20.86 18.83
N GLY A 21 56.40 20.69 20.15
CA GLY A 21 56.17 19.60 21.12
C GLY A 21 56.91 19.96 22.42
N LEU A 22 56.45 19.59 23.64
CA LEU A 22 57.28 19.28 24.85
C LEU A 22 56.45 19.10 26.14
N SER A 23 56.86 18.09 26.92
CA SER A 23 56.35 17.62 28.22
C SER A 23 57.03 18.27 29.44
N ARG A 24 56.39 18.21 30.64
CA ARG A 24 57.08 18.11 31.95
C ARG A 24 56.26 17.32 33.01
N HIS A 25 56.97 16.47 33.78
CA HIS A 25 56.58 15.67 34.97
C HIS A 25 56.30 16.54 36.22
N GLY A 26 55.38 16.21 37.16
CA GLY A 26 55.37 15.18 38.24
C GLY A 26 54.85 15.85 39.56
N PRO A 27 54.59 15.19 40.73
CA PRO A 27 54.88 13.81 41.14
C PRO A 27 53.67 13.02 41.75
N ALA A 28 53.96 11.77 42.13
CA ALA A 28 53.06 10.71 42.59
C ALA A 28 52.73 10.70 44.09
N ARG A 29 51.61 10.05 44.47
CA ARG A 29 51.47 9.29 45.73
C ARG A 29 50.61 8.03 45.55
N GLU A 30 50.98 7.05 46.36
CA GLU A 30 50.77 5.60 46.26
C GLU A 30 49.36 5.09 46.61
N GLY A 31 49.03 3.92 46.04
CA GLY A 31 48.58 2.78 46.84
C GLY A 31 47.08 2.47 46.85
N ARG A 32 46.65 1.51 46.00
CA ARG A 32 45.68 0.45 46.35
C ARG A 32 45.65 -0.62 45.25
N SER A 33 45.74 -1.89 45.68
CA SER A 33 45.80 -3.10 44.85
C SER A 33 44.54 -3.33 43.98
N PRO A 34 44.66 -3.97 42.80
CA PRO A 34 43.52 -4.26 41.95
C PRO A 34 42.74 -5.49 42.42
N ARG A 35 41.41 -5.35 42.46
CA ARG A 35 40.45 -6.47 42.62
C ARG A 35 40.28 -7.19 41.27
N PRO A 36 40.06 -8.51 41.25
CA PRO A 36 39.96 -9.27 40.00
C PRO A 36 38.62 -8.97 39.30
N ASP A 37 38.72 -8.68 38.00
CA ASP A 37 37.61 -8.47 37.08
C ASP A 37 37.02 -9.85 36.69
N HIS A 38 35.87 -10.20 37.27
CA HIS A 38 35.10 -11.37 36.85
C HIS A 38 34.30 -11.04 35.59
N ARG A 39 34.97 -10.99 34.44
CA ARG A 39 34.30 -11.14 33.13
C ARG A 39 33.73 -12.55 33.02
N ARG A 40 32.45 -12.72 33.40
CA ARG A 40 31.65 -13.85 32.96
C ARG A 40 31.23 -13.62 31.51
N GLU A 41 31.93 -14.28 30.59
CA GLU A 41 31.45 -14.53 29.23
C GLU A 41 30.08 -15.23 29.30
N ARG A 42 29.00 -14.47 29.07
CA ARG A 42 27.70 -15.06 28.76
C ARG A 42 27.69 -15.45 27.30
N ARG A 43 28.08 -16.71 27.04
CA ARG A 43 27.76 -17.41 25.80
C ARG A 43 26.24 -17.27 25.55
N HIS A 44 25.87 -16.53 24.52
CA HIS A 44 24.50 -16.53 24.00
C HIS A 44 24.28 -17.90 23.37
N ALA A 45 23.54 -18.76 24.07
CA ALA A 45 22.92 -19.92 23.44
C ALA A 45 21.93 -19.40 22.37
N PRO A 46 21.84 -20.03 21.18
CA PRO A 46 20.83 -19.66 20.21
C PRO A 46 19.46 -19.86 20.86
N GLY A 47 18.66 -18.79 20.88
CA GLY A 47 17.31 -18.83 21.39
C GLY A 47 16.52 -19.88 20.62
N VAL A 48 15.97 -20.85 21.35
CA VAL A 48 14.98 -21.78 20.82
C VAL A 48 13.84 -20.93 20.28
N ALA A 49 13.65 -20.97 18.96
CA ALA A 49 12.48 -20.37 18.33
C ALA A 49 11.24 -20.93 19.03
N ARG A 50 10.43 -20.04 19.64
CA ARG A 50 9.12 -20.45 20.11
C ARG A 50 8.34 -20.94 18.88
N PRO A 51 7.69 -22.12 18.96
CA PRO A 51 6.86 -22.57 17.86
C PRO A 51 5.80 -21.51 17.56
N ALA A 52 5.51 -21.31 16.28
CA ALA A 52 4.36 -20.53 15.84
C ALA A 52 3.12 -21.06 16.57
N ARG A 53 2.35 -20.17 17.21
CA ARG A 53 1.09 -20.57 17.81
C ARG A 53 0.16 -20.99 16.67
N GLU A 54 -0.13 -22.29 16.58
CA GLU A 54 -1.18 -22.81 15.70
C GLU A 54 -2.51 -22.10 15.97
N GLY A 55 -3.27 -21.92 14.88
CA GLY A 55 -4.44 -21.05 14.76
C GLY A 55 -5.37 -21.11 15.97
N ARG A 56 -5.39 -20.01 16.73
CA ARG A 56 -6.34 -19.86 17.83
C ARG A 56 -7.63 -19.35 17.23
N VAL A 57 -8.67 -20.18 17.21
CA VAL A 57 -10.04 -19.71 16.99
C VAL A 57 -10.41 -18.79 18.15
N VAL A 58 -10.62 -17.51 17.88
CA VAL A 58 -11.09 -16.54 18.88
C VAL A 58 -12.62 -16.48 18.79
N THR A 59 -13.27 -16.67 19.93
CA THR A 59 -14.74 -16.57 20.05
C THR A 59 -15.14 -15.23 20.66
N THR A 60 -16.43 -14.93 20.58
CA THR A 60 -17.01 -13.58 20.66
C THR A 60 -16.89 -12.78 21.96
N PRO A 61 -16.60 -13.30 23.17
CA PRO A 61 -16.47 -12.42 24.33
C PRO A 61 -15.25 -11.46 24.24
N ASP A 62 -14.34 -11.67 23.28
CA ASP A 62 -13.12 -10.86 23.10
C ASP A 62 -13.16 -9.91 21.88
N LEU A 63 -14.26 -9.87 21.12
CA LEU A 63 -14.37 -9.05 19.90
C LEU A 63 -15.19 -7.76 20.11
N PRO A 64 -14.84 -6.66 19.42
CA PRO A 64 -15.66 -5.44 19.43
C PRO A 64 -17.12 -5.66 19.03
N ASP A 65 -18.04 -4.85 19.57
CA ASP A 65 -19.50 -4.97 19.43
C ASP A 65 -20.03 -4.88 17.99
N ASP A 66 -19.21 -4.42 17.05
CA ASP A 66 -19.58 -4.32 15.63
C ASP A 66 -19.39 -5.65 14.85
N PHE A 67 -18.92 -6.70 15.51
CA PHE A 67 -18.92 -8.07 14.99
C PHE A 67 -20.22 -8.82 15.34
N PRO A 68 -20.71 -9.70 14.45
CA PRO A 68 -21.86 -10.55 14.77
C PRO A 68 -21.63 -11.38 16.04
N PRO A 69 -22.63 -11.47 16.95
CA PRO A 69 -22.58 -12.38 18.09
C PRO A 69 -22.33 -13.83 17.63
N GLY A 70 -21.44 -14.55 18.31
CA GLY A 70 -21.09 -15.93 17.95
C GLY A 70 -20.07 -16.08 16.82
N LEU A 71 -19.55 -14.99 16.23
CA LEU A 71 -18.52 -15.07 15.19
C LEU A 71 -17.26 -15.76 15.75
N ALA A 72 -16.83 -16.82 15.07
CA ALA A 72 -15.56 -17.49 15.30
C ALA A 72 -14.55 -16.98 14.26
N LEU A 73 -13.44 -16.41 14.72
CA LEU A 73 -12.36 -15.97 13.85
C LEU A 73 -11.35 -17.09 13.68
N ASP A 74 -11.19 -17.57 12.45
CA ASP A 74 -10.13 -18.53 12.11
C ASP A 74 -8.91 -17.79 11.56
N PHE A 75 -7.91 -17.60 12.42
CA PHE A 75 -6.62 -17.02 12.06
C PHE A 75 -5.67 -18.03 11.39
N GLY A 76 -6.11 -19.25 11.10
CA GLY A 76 -5.33 -20.28 10.41
C GLY A 76 -5.72 -20.48 8.94
N GLN A 77 -6.86 -19.96 8.52
CA GLN A 77 -7.34 -20.07 7.14
C GLN A 77 -6.56 -19.14 6.19
N VAL A 78 -6.34 -19.60 4.95
CA VAL A 78 -5.79 -18.75 3.88
C VAL A 78 -6.72 -17.57 3.63
N SER A 79 -6.14 -16.37 3.53
CA SER A 79 -6.84 -15.14 3.19
C SER A 79 -6.09 -14.38 2.09
N ARG A 80 -6.84 -13.65 1.26
CA ARG A 80 -6.27 -12.79 0.20
C ARG A 80 -5.33 -11.74 0.81
N ALA A 81 -5.75 -11.18 1.94
CA ALA A 81 -4.97 -10.19 2.68
C ALA A 81 -3.69 -10.78 3.27
N GLY A 82 -3.73 -12.01 3.80
CA GLY A 82 -2.55 -12.72 4.31
C GLY A 82 -1.55 -13.08 3.21
N VAL A 83 -2.02 -13.56 2.06
CA VAL A 83 -1.18 -13.80 0.88
C VAL A 83 -0.51 -12.50 0.40
N TYR A 84 -1.29 -11.42 0.27
CA TYR A 84 -0.74 -10.11 -0.10
C TYR A 84 0.25 -9.59 0.94
N ASN A 85 -0.03 -9.76 2.23
CA ASN A 85 0.88 -9.39 3.32
C ASN A 85 2.24 -10.11 3.21
N ASP A 86 2.26 -11.41 2.89
CA ASP A 86 3.51 -12.14 2.67
C ASP A 86 4.28 -11.62 1.45
N LEU A 87 3.59 -11.35 0.34
CA LEU A 87 4.20 -10.76 -0.87
C LEU A 87 4.81 -9.37 -0.59
N LEU A 88 4.25 -8.61 0.36
CA LEU A 88 4.82 -7.34 0.80
C LEU A 88 6.04 -7.52 1.73
N GLY A 89 6.26 -8.72 2.27
CA GLY A 89 7.28 -9.03 3.27
C GLY A 89 6.81 -8.82 4.72
N GLY A 90 5.49 -8.81 4.95
CA GLY A 90 4.88 -8.68 6.27
C GLY A 90 4.98 -9.95 7.13
N LYS A 91 4.55 -9.83 8.39
CA LYS A 91 4.74 -10.88 9.42
C LYS A 91 3.45 -11.57 9.83
N SER A 92 2.30 -10.96 9.58
CA SER A 92 0.98 -11.49 9.94
C SER A 92 0.43 -12.57 9.00
N ALA A 93 1.15 -12.95 7.95
CA ALA A 93 0.73 -14.06 7.08
C ALA A 93 0.83 -15.42 7.80
N THR A 94 -0.23 -16.22 7.68
CA THR A 94 -0.28 -17.60 8.20
C THR A 94 0.64 -18.53 7.42
N ALA A 95 0.86 -19.75 7.91
CA ALA A 95 1.64 -20.75 7.17
C ALA A 95 0.98 -21.08 5.81
N ALA A 96 -0.35 -21.14 5.78
CA ALA A 96 -1.09 -21.44 4.56
C ALA A 96 -1.05 -20.26 3.57
N ASP A 97 -1.13 -19.01 4.05
CA ASP A 97 -0.93 -17.82 3.21
C ASP A 97 0.45 -17.83 2.54
N ARG A 98 1.49 -18.18 3.30
CA ARG A 98 2.88 -18.27 2.82
C ARG A 98 3.03 -19.34 1.75
N GLU A 99 2.38 -20.48 1.91
CA GLU A 99 2.39 -21.54 0.88
C GLU A 99 1.78 -21.04 -0.44
N THR A 100 0.64 -20.36 -0.37
CA THR A 100 0.01 -19.74 -1.55
C THR A 100 0.90 -18.65 -2.15
N ALA A 101 1.48 -17.75 -1.35
CA ALA A 101 2.38 -16.70 -1.81
C ALA A 101 3.67 -17.26 -2.47
N GLN A 102 4.21 -18.35 -1.93
CA GLN A 102 5.35 -19.07 -2.52
C GLN A 102 4.99 -19.71 -3.85
N ALA A 103 3.81 -20.33 -3.97
CA ALA A 103 3.35 -20.88 -5.24
C ALA A 103 3.16 -19.78 -6.30
N ILE A 104 2.63 -18.62 -5.91
CA ILE A 104 2.51 -17.44 -6.78
C ILE A 104 3.90 -16.96 -7.22
N THR A 105 4.83 -16.81 -6.28
CA THR A 105 6.20 -16.34 -6.56
C THR A 105 6.99 -17.32 -7.42
N ALA A 106 6.76 -18.62 -7.27
CA ALA A 106 7.35 -19.65 -8.13
C ALA A 106 6.86 -19.54 -9.58
N ALA A 107 5.58 -19.21 -9.79
CA ALA A 107 5.03 -18.94 -11.12
C ALA A 107 5.49 -17.58 -11.69
N SER A 108 5.64 -16.58 -10.81
CA SER A 108 5.97 -15.22 -11.17
C SER A 108 6.95 -14.59 -10.16
N PRO A 109 8.26 -14.65 -10.43
CA PRO A 109 9.28 -14.11 -9.53
C PRO A 109 9.16 -12.61 -9.23
N ASP A 110 8.51 -11.83 -10.10
CA ASP A 110 8.29 -10.38 -9.87
C ASP A 110 7.10 -10.10 -8.95
N ALA A 111 6.28 -11.10 -8.58
CA ALA A 111 5.05 -10.90 -7.82
C ALA A 111 5.25 -10.12 -6.50
N PRO A 112 6.29 -10.37 -5.67
CA PRO A 112 6.55 -9.55 -4.50
C PRO A 112 6.87 -8.09 -4.85
N ALA A 113 7.64 -7.85 -5.91
CA ALA A 113 8.01 -6.49 -6.31
C ALA A 113 6.79 -5.72 -6.85
N VAL A 114 5.99 -6.36 -7.69
CA VAL A 114 4.74 -5.80 -8.23
C VAL A 114 3.71 -5.56 -7.12
N ALA A 115 3.61 -6.43 -6.12
CA ALA A 115 2.74 -6.22 -4.96
C ALA A 115 3.12 -4.94 -4.20
N ARG A 116 4.42 -4.70 -3.98
CA ARG A 116 4.93 -3.48 -3.32
C ARG A 116 4.68 -2.24 -4.18
N GLU A 117 4.84 -2.33 -5.50
CA GLU A 117 4.50 -1.23 -6.42
C GLU A 117 3.01 -0.90 -6.44
N ASN A 118 2.14 -1.92 -6.38
CA ASN A 118 0.70 -1.72 -6.24
C ASN A 118 0.35 -0.97 -4.95
N PHE A 119 0.99 -1.35 -3.83
CA PHE A 119 0.78 -0.68 -2.55
C PHE A 119 1.22 0.80 -2.59
N ARG A 120 2.38 1.07 -3.21
CA ARG A 120 2.86 2.46 -3.41
C ARG A 120 1.95 3.23 -4.35
N PHE A 121 1.46 2.62 -5.44
CA PHE A 121 0.53 3.23 -6.37
C PHE A 121 -0.73 3.73 -5.65
N ALA A 122 -1.32 2.91 -4.77
CA ALA A 122 -2.53 3.27 -4.02
C ALA A 122 -2.33 4.58 -3.25
N GLY A 123 -1.24 4.69 -2.48
CA GLY A 123 -0.89 5.90 -1.73
C GLY A 123 -0.59 7.10 -2.64
N ARG A 124 0.25 6.92 -3.67
CA ARG A 124 0.62 8.00 -4.61
C ARG A 124 -0.60 8.57 -5.35
N ALA A 125 -1.46 7.70 -5.87
CA ALA A 125 -2.66 8.11 -6.60
C ALA A 125 -3.67 8.80 -5.68
N ALA A 126 -3.84 8.31 -4.44
CA ALA A 126 -4.78 8.90 -3.48
C ALA A 126 -4.33 10.31 -3.05
N SER A 127 -3.05 10.47 -2.71
CA SER A 127 -2.47 11.79 -2.39
C SER A 127 -2.55 12.75 -3.56
N TRP A 128 -2.31 12.26 -4.79
CA TRP A 128 -2.49 13.07 -5.98
C TRP A 128 -3.93 13.58 -6.10
N ALA A 129 -4.93 12.70 -5.99
CA ALA A 129 -6.33 13.08 -6.13
C ALA A 129 -6.78 14.07 -5.04
N VAL A 130 -6.42 13.80 -3.78
CA VAL A 130 -6.66 14.69 -2.63
C VAL A 130 -6.08 16.08 -2.88
N ARG A 131 -4.82 16.16 -3.31
CA ARG A 131 -4.15 17.45 -3.58
C ARG A 131 -4.73 18.15 -4.81
N ARG A 132 -5.00 17.41 -5.89
CA ARG A 132 -5.41 17.96 -7.19
C ARG A 132 -6.82 18.53 -7.18
N PHE A 133 -7.73 17.86 -6.47
CA PHE A 133 -9.15 18.20 -6.45
C PHE A 133 -9.62 18.80 -5.11
N GLY A 134 -8.72 18.92 -4.12
CA GLY A 134 -9.06 19.48 -2.81
C GLY A 134 -9.97 18.59 -1.97
N ILE A 135 -10.03 17.29 -2.28
CA ILE A 135 -10.89 16.33 -1.57
C ILE A 135 -10.33 16.08 -0.16
N ARG A 136 -11.21 15.88 0.82
CA ARG A 136 -10.85 15.67 2.24
C ARG A 136 -11.37 14.38 2.86
N GLN A 137 -12.08 13.56 2.10
CA GLN A 137 -12.60 12.28 2.55
C GLN A 137 -12.13 11.17 1.60
N VAL A 138 -11.50 10.15 2.16
CA VAL A 138 -10.92 9.03 1.42
C VAL A 138 -11.47 7.73 1.99
N PHE A 139 -11.97 6.86 1.12
CA PHE A 139 -12.47 5.52 1.44
C PHE A 139 -11.49 4.50 0.85
N ASP A 140 -10.68 3.91 1.70
CA ASP A 140 -9.73 2.84 1.37
C ASP A 140 -10.42 1.49 1.54
N ILE A 141 -10.99 0.93 0.47
CA ILE A 141 -11.83 -0.27 0.51
C ILE A 141 -10.95 -1.47 0.15
N GLY A 142 -10.90 -2.47 1.02
CA GLY A 142 -9.95 -3.59 0.95
C GLY A 142 -8.59 -3.23 1.56
N VAL A 143 -8.60 -2.65 2.77
CA VAL A 143 -7.37 -2.15 3.45
C VAL A 143 -6.32 -3.24 3.66
N GLY A 144 -6.74 -4.51 3.77
CA GLY A 144 -5.86 -5.66 3.92
C GLY A 144 -5.05 -5.66 5.23
N ILE A 145 -4.11 -6.61 5.31
CA ILE A 145 -3.18 -6.76 6.43
C ILE A 145 -1.82 -6.29 5.95
N VAL A 146 -1.27 -5.29 6.63
CA VAL A 146 0.07 -4.77 6.32
C VAL A 146 0.74 -4.43 7.63
N ASP A 147 1.73 -5.26 8.00
CA ASP A 147 2.42 -5.16 9.26
C ASP A 147 3.94 -5.22 9.10
N ASP A 148 4.66 -4.29 9.73
CA ASP A 148 6.12 -4.27 9.74
C ASP A 148 6.76 -4.23 8.34
N VAL A 149 6.07 -3.56 7.40
CA VAL A 149 6.56 -3.31 6.04
C VAL A 149 6.94 -1.83 5.92
N PRO A 150 8.16 -1.48 5.43
CA PRO A 150 8.61 -0.09 5.28
C PRO A 150 8.01 0.54 4.00
N LEU A 151 6.69 0.65 3.95
CA LEU A 151 5.92 1.26 2.88
C LEU A 151 4.86 2.19 3.45
N ASP A 152 4.74 3.38 2.87
CA ASP A 152 3.73 4.35 3.26
C ASP A 152 2.35 3.90 2.80
N SER A 153 1.40 3.88 3.73
CA SER A 153 0.01 3.52 3.44
C SER A 153 -0.76 4.66 2.78
N VAL A 154 -1.96 4.36 2.25
CA VAL A 154 -2.89 5.37 1.73
C VAL A 154 -3.10 6.49 2.75
N GLU A 155 -3.36 6.15 4.02
CA GLU A 155 -3.51 7.14 5.09
C GLU A 155 -2.28 8.03 5.25
N SER A 156 -1.09 7.42 5.31
CA SER A 156 0.14 8.14 5.60
C SER A 156 0.51 9.06 4.43
N CYS A 157 0.34 8.59 3.20
CA CYS A 157 0.52 9.38 1.99
C CYS A 157 -0.50 10.54 1.92
N VAL A 158 -1.78 10.29 2.21
CA VAL A 158 -2.84 11.32 2.14
C VAL A 158 -2.59 12.40 3.18
N ARG A 159 -2.27 12.04 4.42
CA ARG A 159 -2.02 13.01 5.49
C ARG A 159 -0.75 13.83 5.27
N ALA A 160 0.24 13.28 4.57
CA ALA A 160 1.44 14.04 4.21
C ALA A 160 1.11 15.25 3.32
N VAL A 161 0.06 15.18 2.51
CA VAL A 161 -0.35 16.27 1.61
C VAL A 161 -1.57 17.06 2.09
N ALA A 162 -2.41 16.46 2.92
CA ALA A 162 -3.59 17.09 3.53
C ALA A 162 -3.81 16.55 4.96
N PRO A 163 -3.16 17.16 5.98
CA PRO A 163 -3.24 16.70 7.37
C PRO A 163 -4.64 16.71 7.98
N ASP A 164 -5.56 17.49 7.38
CA ASP A 164 -6.97 17.63 7.74
C ASP A 164 -7.88 16.61 7.03
N ALA A 165 -7.37 15.86 6.05
CA ALA A 165 -8.14 14.82 5.37
C ALA A 165 -8.43 13.63 6.29
N THR A 166 -9.61 13.06 6.14
CA THR A 166 -10.07 11.88 6.86
C THR A 166 -10.00 10.67 5.93
N VAL A 167 -9.27 9.65 6.36
CA VAL A 167 -9.16 8.37 5.64
C VAL A 167 -9.86 7.29 6.44
N LEU A 168 -10.90 6.70 5.87
CA LEU A 168 -11.62 5.56 6.42
C LEU A 168 -11.21 4.30 5.67
N ALA A 169 -10.86 3.26 6.41
CA ALA A 169 -10.54 1.94 5.87
C ALA A 169 -11.75 1.02 5.99
N PHE A 170 -11.97 0.20 4.96
CA PHE A 170 -12.98 -0.85 4.95
C PHE A 170 -12.37 -2.19 4.59
N ASP A 171 -12.87 -3.24 5.22
CA ASP A 171 -12.65 -4.63 4.79
C ASP A 171 -13.87 -5.48 5.18
N ASN A 172 -14.08 -6.58 4.46
CA ASN A 172 -15.17 -7.50 4.78
C ASN A 172 -14.69 -8.68 5.63
N ASP A 173 -13.38 -8.93 5.65
CA ASP A 173 -12.76 -9.99 6.43
C ASP A 173 -12.56 -9.57 7.89
N PRO A 174 -13.25 -10.22 8.85
CA PRO A 174 -13.11 -9.93 10.27
C PRO A 174 -11.69 -10.06 10.82
N VAL A 175 -10.88 -10.99 10.31
CA VAL A 175 -9.47 -11.16 10.70
C VAL A 175 -8.68 -9.92 10.28
N VAL A 176 -8.88 -9.46 9.04
CA VAL A 176 -8.27 -8.22 8.55
C VAL A 176 -8.63 -7.03 9.42
N LEU A 177 -9.91 -6.87 9.77
CA LEU A 177 -10.36 -5.78 10.63
C LEU A 177 -9.68 -5.78 12.01
N VAL A 178 -9.50 -6.95 12.63
CA VAL A 178 -8.76 -7.07 13.90
C VAL A 178 -7.31 -6.62 13.73
N HIS A 179 -6.61 -7.09 12.69
CA HIS A 179 -5.23 -6.69 12.42
C HIS A 179 -5.11 -5.20 12.10
N ALA A 180 -5.92 -4.69 11.18
CA ALA A 180 -5.90 -3.30 10.75
C ALA A 180 -6.18 -2.34 11.93
N ARG A 181 -7.16 -2.63 12.80
CA ARG A 181 -7.44 -1.83 14.01
C ARG A 181 -6.26 -1.79 14.97
N ALA A 182 -5.51 -2.88 15.10
CA ALA A 182 -4.33 -2.93 15.97
C ALA A 182 -3.14 -2.15 15.39
N LEU A 183 -2.97 -2.16 14.06
CA LEU A 183 -1.78 -1.65 13.37
C LEU A 183 -1.95 -0.20 12.86
N ARG A 184 -3.16 0.22 12.51
CA ARG A 184 -3.43 1.44 11.73
C ARG A 184 -4.10 2.53 12.57
N ARG A 185 -3.36 3.06 13.55
CA ARG A 185 -3.85 4.14 14.45
C ARG A 185 -4.08 5.49 13.75
N GLY A 186 -3.59 5.66 12.53
CA GLY A 186 -3.66 6.92 11.80
C GLY A 186 -4.95 7.16 11.03
N TYR A 187 -5.70 6.09 10.71
CA TYR A 187 -6.98 6.18 10.02
C TYR A 187 -8.03 6.84 10.92
N GLY A 188 -8.99 7.55 10.31
CA GLY A 188 -10.16 8.10 11.01
C GLY A 188 -11.13 7.01 11.48
N GLY A 189 -11.01 5.79 10.94
CA GLY A 189 -11.74 4.61 11.35
C GLY A 189 -11.40 3.41 10.46
N VAL A 190 -11.47 2.21 11.04
CA VAL A 190 -11.39 0.92 10.32
C VAL A 190 -12.72 0.21 10.53
N LEU A 191 -13.54 0.20 9.49
CA LEU A 191 -14.94 -0.21 9.53
C LEU A 191 -15.16 -1.47 8.71
N ARG A 192 -16.13 -2.29 9.10
CA ARG A 192 -16.55 -3.42 8.27
C ARG A 192 -17.27 -2.92 7.03
N GLY A 193 -16.97 -3.46 5.86
CA GLY A 193 -17.70 -3.13 4.63
C GLY A 193 -17.32 -4.06 3.49
N ASP A 194 -18.30 -4.47 2.70
CA ASP A 194 -18.13 -5.33 1.54
C ASP A 194 -18.29 -4.52 0.26
N VAL A 195 -17.27 -4.55 -0.59
CA VAL A 195 -17.30 -3.84 -1.88
C VAL A 195 -18.42 -4.34 -2.80
N ARG A 196 -18.92 -5.57 -2.58
CA ARG A 196 -20.04 -6.17 -3.33
C ARG A 196 -21.40 -5.71 -2.82
N ASP A 197 -21.44 -5.12 -1.61
CA ASP A 197 -22.63 -4.55 -0.99
C ASP A 197 -22.29 -3.16 -0.44
N LEU A 198 -22.31 -2.18 -1.33
CA LEU A 198 -21.87 -0.81 -1.06
C LEU A 198 -22.68 -0.13 0.05
N ASP A 199 -23.88 -0.60 0.39
CA ASP A 199 -24.65 -0.04 1.51
C ASP A 199 -23.96 -0.33 2.84
N THR A 200 -23.25 -1.45 2.96
CA THR A 200 -22.42 -1.74 4.15
C THR A 200 -21.26 -0.76 4.35
N ILE A 201 -20.92 0.03 3.32
CA ILE A 201 -19.86 1.04 3.34
C ILE A 201 -20.49 2.44 3.50
N PHE A 202 -21.39 2.83 2.59
CA PHE A 202 -21.94 4.19 2.53
C PHE A 202 -23.11 4.45 3.47
N GLN A 203 -23.74 3.40 4.01
CA GLN A 203 -24.72 3.48 5.10
C GLN A 203 -24.17 2.88 6.40
N ASN A 204 -22.84 2.71 6.49
CA ASN A 204 -22.21 2.14 7.66
C ASN A 204 -22.50 3.01 8.90
N PRO A 205 -23.03 2.46 10.00
CA PRO A 205 -23.35 3.24 11.20
C PRO A 205 -22.09 3.89 11.82
N GLY A 206 -20.90 3.33 11.57
CA GLY A 206 -19.63 3.91 11.98
C GLY A 206 -19.35 5.29 11.36
N LEU A 207 -19.99 5.65 10.23
CA LEU A 207 -19.88 6.99 9.65
C LEU A 207 -20.50 8.07 10.55
N ALA A 208 -21.44 7.70 11.43
CA ALA A 208 -22.06 8.60 12.39
C ALA A 208 -21.27 8.72 13.71
N HIS A 209 -20.05 8.14 13.79
CA HIS A 209 -19.22 8.25 14.99
C HIS A 209 -18.95 9.72 15.34
N PRO A 210 -19.02 10.14 16.62
CA PRO A 210 -18.84 11.53 17.01
C PRO A 210 -17.55 12.18 16.49
N ASP A 211 -16.45 11.43 16.40
CA ASP A 211 -15.17 11.93 15.89
C ASP A 211 -15.16 12.22 14.37
N LEU A 212 -16.13 11.66 13.62
CA LEU A 212 -16.30 11.84 12.18
C LEU A 212 -17.34 12.90 11.82
N VAL A 213 -18.09 13.42 12.80
CA VAL A 213 -19.11 14.46 12.57
C VAL A 213 -18.47 15.68 11.94
N GLY A 214 -19.00 16.10 10.79
CA GLY A 214 -18.49 17.24 10.02
C GLY A 214 -17.20 16.96 9.23
N ARG A 215 -16.68 15.73 9.26
CA ARG A 215 -15.50 15.30 8.46
C ARG A 215 -15.87 14.47 7.25
N ILE A 216 -16.98 13.74 7.33
CA ILE A 216 -17.53 12.93 6.25
C ILE A 216 -18.88 13.50 5.83
N ASP A 217 -19.02 13.82 4.55
CA ASP A 217 -20.25 14.30 3.92
C ASP A 217 -20.33 13.70 2.51
N LEU A 218 -21.18 12.69 2.34
CA LEU A 218 -21.33 11.98 1.07
C LEU A 218 -21.97 12.84 -0.04
N SER A 219 -22.49 14.03 0.29
CA SER A 219 -22.90 15.01 -0.73
C SER A 219 -21.71 15.76 -1.35
N GLN A 220 -20.52 15.63 -0.76
CA GLN A 220 -19.26 16.18 -1.26
C GLN A 220 -18.40 15.11 -1.95
N PRO A 221 -17.48 15.50 -2.85
CA PRO A 221 -16.59 14.56 -3.52
C PRO A 221 -15.75 13.73 -2.55
N ALA A 222 -15.48 12.48 -2.92
CA ALA A 222 -14.61 11.58 -2.18
C ALA A 222 -13.56 10.92 -3.08
N VAL A 223 -12.45 10.47 -2.49
CA VAL A 223 -11.53 9.54 -3.15
C VAL A 223 -11.87 8.12 -2.68
N VAL A 224 -12.08 7.19 -3.61
CA VAL A 224 -12.27 5.77 -3.31
C VAL A 224 -11.09 4.99 -3.86
N VAL A 225 -10.43 4.21 -3.01
CA VAL A 225 -9.28 3.37 -3.38
C VAL A 225 -9.74 1.91 -3.40
N LEU A 226 -9.51 1.26 -4.54
CA LEU A 226 -9.81 -0.15 -4.83
C LEU A 226 -8.54 -0.82 -5.36
N ALA A 227 -7.46 -0.76 -4.58
CA ALA A 227 -6.17 -1.29 -4.98
C ALA A 227 -6.10 -2.81 -4.68
N ALA A 228 -5.93 -3.61 -5.73
CA ALA A 228 -5.94 -5.08 -5.65
C ALA A 228 -7.23 -5.69 -5.06
N VAL A 229 -8.39 -5.11 -5.42
CA VAL A 229 -9.72 -5.54 -4.93
C VAL A 229 -10.55 -6.18 -6.03
N LEU A 230 -10.74 -5.47 -7.15
CA LEU A 230 -11.74 -5.82 -8.16
C LEU A 230 -11.44 -7.13 -8.92
N HIS A 231 -10.20 -7.60 -8.91
CA HIS A 231 -9.86 -8.92 -9.44
C HIS A 231 -10.33 -10.09 -8.56
N PHE A 232 -10.82 -9.82 -7.35
CA PHE A 232 -11.47 -10.82 -6.48
C PHE A 232 -13.00 -10.71 -6.50
N VAL A 233 -13.55 -9.86 -7.36
CA VAL A 233 -14.99 -9.63 -7.53
C VAL A 233 -15.44 -10.24 -8.86
N GLU A 234 -16.55 -10.96 -8.82
CA GLU A 234 -17.16 -11.58 -10.00
C GLU A 234 -17.62 -10.51 -11.00
N ASP A 235 -18.42 -9.53 -10.53
CA ASP A 235 -18.91 -8.40 -11.31
C ASP A 235 -18.34 -7.06 -10.79
N PRO A 236 -17.10 -6.69 -11.17
CA PRO A 236 -16.51 -5.41 -10.80
C PRO A 236 -17.16 -4.22 -11.51
N ALA A 237 -17.86 -4.43 -12.63
CA ALA A 237 -18.56 -3.36 -13.34
C ALA A 237 -19.77 -2.88 -12.53
N ALA A 238 -20.52 -3.80 -11.91
CA ALA A 238 -21.59 -3.46 -10.98
C ALA A 238 -21.09 -2.65 -9.77
N VAL A 239 -19.91 -2.96 -9.24
CA VAL A 239 -19.28 -2.16 -8.18
C VAL A 239 -19.03 -0.72 -8.65
N MET A 240 -18.37 -0.56 -9.80
CA MET A 240 -18.04 0.77 -10.34
C MET A 240 -19.30 1.58 -10.68
N ALA A 241 -20.35 0.93 -11.19
CA ALA A 241 -21.66 1.56 -11.41
C ALA A 241 -22.32 1.97 -10.09
N GLY A 242 -22.34 1.10 -9.08
CA GLY A 242 -22.93 1.40 -7.77
C GLY A 242 -22.18 2.52 -7.02
N LEU A 243 -20.88 2.68 -7.25
CA LEU A 243 -20.10 3.82 -6.75
C LEU A 243 -20.54 5.14 -7.40
N ARG A 244 -20.83 5.15 -8.71
CA ARG A 244 -21.34 6.36 -9.40
C ARG A 244 -22.66 6.83 -8.82
N GLU A 245 -23.51 5.90 -8.38
CA GLU A 245 -24.82 6.20 -7.81
C GLU A 245 -24.74 6.80 -6.40
N ARG A 246 -23.67 6.51 -5.66
CA ARG A 246 -23.52 6.89 -4.23
C ARG A 246 -22.59 8.07 -4.01
N LEU A 247 -21.72 8.37 -4.96
CA LEU A 247 -20.70 9.39 -4.83
C LEU A 247 -21.11 10.70 -5.50
N ALA A 248 -20.76 11.82 -4.86
CA ALA A 248 -20.95 13.13 -5.46
C ALA A 248 -20.06 13.31 -6.70
N PRO A 249 -20.53 14.04 -7.73
CA PRO A 249 -19.70 14.36 -8.87
C PRO A 249 -18.41 15.08 -8.49
N GLY A 250 -17.31 14.80 -9.20
CA GLY A 250 -15.96 15.21 -8.84
C GLY A 250 -15.22 14.22 -7.93
N SER A 251 -15.90 13.16 -7.46
CA SER A 251 -15.24 12.04 -6.78
C SER A 251 -14.25 11.32 -7.69
N VAL A 252 -13.24 10.68 -7.11
CA VAL A 252 -12.18 9.99 -7.84
C VAL A 252 -12.10 8.54 -7.40
N ALA A 253 -12.24 7.61 -8.34
CA ALA A 253 -11.94 6.20 -8.13
C ALA A 253 -10.49 5.90 -8.52
N ILE A 254 -9.75 5.22 -7.64
CA ILE A 254 -8.39 4.73 -7.87
C ILE A 254 -8.47 3.22 -7.91
N VAL A 255 -8.17 2.64 -9.05
CA VAL A 255 -8.36 1.21 -9.31
C VAL A 255 -7.04 0.60 -9.73
N SER A 256 -6.72 -0.57 -9.20
CA SER A 256 -5.72 -1.44 -9.79
C SER A 256 -6.24 -2.86 -10.01
N HIS A 257 -5.70 -3.53 -11.02
CA HIS A 257 -6.17 -4.84 -11.44
C HIS A 257 -5.04 -5.67 -12.06
N ALA A 258 -5.02 -6.97 -11.74
CA ALA A 258 -4.08 -7.90 -12.36
C ALA A 258 -4.51 -8.17 -13.81
N THR A 259 -3.58 -8.10 -14.77
CA THR A 259 -3.93 -8.16 -16.18
C THR A 259 -3.40 -9.40 -16.89
N THR A 260 -4.18 -9.93 -17.84
CA THR A 260 -3.71 -10.93 -18.80
C THR A 260 -2.86 -10.31 -19.91
N SER A 261 -3.02 -9.00 -20.19
CA SER A 261 -2.23 -8.30 -21.20
C SER A 261 -0.75 -8.29 -20.80
N HIS A 262 0.10 -8.79 -21.68
CA HIS A 262 1.55 -8.90 -21.45
C HIS A 262 1.95 -9.79 -20.26
N THR A 263 1.04 -10.65 -19.78
CA THR A 263 1.34 -11.70 -18.81
C THR A 263 1.18 -13.06 -19.51
N GLY A 264 2.17 -13.95 -19.41
CA GLY A 264 2.11 -15.28 -20.03
C GLY A 264 0.91 -16.09 -19.53
N GLU A 265 0.19 -16.76 -20.44
CA GLU A 265 -0.99 -17.58 -20.11
C GLU A 265 -0.67 -18.69 -19.09
N ASP A 266 0.52 -19.27 -19.19
CA ASP A 266 1.06 -20.26 -18.25
C ASP A 266 1.18 -19.68 -16.83
N ARG A 267 1.63 -18.43 -16.72
CA ARG A 267 1.75 -17.73 -15.43
C ARG A 267 0.38 -17.36 -14.88
N VAL A 268 -0.52 -16.84 -15.72
CA VAL A 268 -1.91 -16.56 -15.33
C VAL A 268 -2.56 -17.83 -14.79
N GLY A 269 -2.50 -18.94 -15.53
CA GLY A 269 -3.06 -20.22 -15.10
C GLY A 269 -2.45 -20.75 -13.80
N ALA A 270 -1.12 -20.68 -13.67
CA ALA A 270 -0.44 -21.14 -12.46
C ALA A 270 -0.78 -20.29 -11.22
N MET A 271 -0.86 -18.97 -11.36
CA MET A 271 -1.26 -18.05 -10.29
C MET A 271 -2.74 -18.24 -9.91
N THR A 272 -3.64 -18.34 -10.89
CA THR A 272 -5.06 -18.63 -10.63
C THR A 272 -5.22 -19.94 -9.86
N ALA A 273 -4.55 -21.01 -10.30
CA ALA A 273 -4.58 -22.29 -9.60
C ALA A 273 -3.99 -22.20 -8.17
N ALA A 274 -3.01 -21.33 -7.93
CA ALA A 274 -2.47 -21.12 -6.58
C ALA A 274 -3.49 -20.45 -5.65
N TYR A 275 -4.20 -19.43 -6.13
CA TYR A 275 -5.29 -18.82 -5.37
C TYR A 275 -6.44 -19.81 -5.12
N GLU A 276 -6.85 -20.59 -6.12
CA GLU A 276 -7.93 -21.57 -6.00
C GLU A 276 -7.63 -22.64 -4.94
N ARG A 277 -6.38 -23.13 -4.89
CA ARG A 277 -5.92 -24.04 -3.82
C ARG A 277 -5.98 -23.39 -2.44
N GLY A 278 -5.77 -22.08 -2.35
CA GLY A 278 -5.94 -21.27 -1.16
C GLY A 278 -7.39 -20.83 -0.89
N ALA A 279 -8.38 -21.49 -1.50
CA ALA A 279 -9.81 -21.19 -1.36
C ALA A 279 -10.20 -19.73 -1.74
N SER A 280 -9.44 -19.10 -2.63
CA SER A 280 -9.71 -17.78 -3.18
C SER A 280 -9.78 -17.81 -4.69
N SER A 281 -10.75 -17.11 -5.29
CA SER A 281 -10.80 -16.95 -6.75
C SER A 281 -10.24 -15.59 -7.15
N ILE A 282 -9.24 -15.57 -8.04
CA ILE A 282 -8.74 -14.36 -8.70
C ILE A 282 -9.10 -14.40 -10.19
N VAL A 283 -9.49 -13.26 -10.74
CA VAL A 283 -9.81 -13.10 -12.16
C VAL A 283 -8.84 -12.08 -12.75
N PHE A 284 -7.97 -12.55 -13.64
CA PHE A 284 -7.15 -11.68 -14.49
C PHE A 284 -7.99 -11.24 -15.69
N ARG A 285 -7.90 -9.98 -16.07
CA ARG A 285 -8.66 -9.41 -17.19
C ARG A 285 -7.70 -8.70 -18.16
N PRO A 286 -7.97 -8.67 -19.47
CA PRO A 286 -7.17 -7.87 -20.38
C PRO A 286 -7.32 -6.37 -20.07
N GLU A 287 -6.33 -5.55 -20.43
CA GLU A 287 -6.32 -4.10 -20.16
C GLU A 287 -7.55 -3.39 -20.73
N GLU A 288 -8.12 -3.86 -21.84
CA GLU A 288 -9.33 -3.31 -22.44
C GLU A 288 -10.56 -3.49 -21.53
N GLU A 289 -10.73 -4.67 -20.92
CA GLU A 289 -11.81 -4.94 -19.96
C GLU A 289 -11.61 -4.14 -18.67
N ILE A 290 -10.36 -4.00 -18.22
CA ILE A 290 -10.04 -3.20 -17.03
C ILE A 290 -10.34 -1.72 -17.27
N ALA A 291 -10.00 -1.19 -18.45
CA ALA A 291 -10.34 0.18 -18.82
C ALA A 291 -11.85 0.39 -18.91
N ALA A 292 -12.60 -0.61 -19.39
CA ALA A 292 -14.06 -0.56 -19.47
C ALA A 292 -14.76 -0.50 -18.10
N LEU A 293 -14.09 -0.88 -17.00
CA LEU A 293 -14.61 -0.68 -15.63
C LEU A 293 -14.84 0.80 -15.30
N ALA A 294 -14.18 1.71 -16.02
CA ALA A 294 -14.38 3.14 -15.90
C ALA A 294 -15.58 3.66 -16.71
N ASP A 295 -16.51 2.81 -17.16
CA ASP A 295 -17.74 3.28 -17.83
C ASP A 295 -18.51 4.30 -16.96
N GLY A 296 -18.82 5.46 -17.54
CA GLY A 296 -19.39 6.61 -16.83
C GLY A 296 -18.44 7.35 -15.89
N TRP A 297 -17.14 7.03 -15.94
CA TRP A 297 -16.05 7.78 -15.31
C TRP A 297 -15.08 8.31 -16.37
N GLU A 298 -14.40 9.41 -16.07
CA GLU A 298 -13.36 9.99 -16.93
C GLU A 298 -11.97 9.55 -16.45
N ILE A 299 -11.33 8.63 -17.19
CA ILE A 299 -9.95 8.22 -16.89
C ILE A 299 -9.01 9.42 -17.03
N VAL A 300 -8.23 9.69 -15.98
CA VAL A 300 -7.24 10.76 -15.94
C VAL A 300 -6.10 10.48 -16.92
N ARG A 301 -5.82 11.44 -17.81
CA ARG A 301 -4.75 11.34 -18.81
C ARG A 301 -3.89 12.62 -18.85
N PRO A 302 -2.57 12.48 -19.06
CA PRO A 302 -1.76 11.27 -18.81
C PRO A 302 -1.76 10.88 -17.30
N PRO A 303 -1.45 9.63 -16.92
CA PRO A 303 -0.95 8.53 -17.77
C PRO A 303 -2.04 7.58 -18.31
N GLY A 304 -3.29 7.65 -17.83
CA GLY A 304 -4.33 6.68 -18.17
C GLY A 304 -4.23 5.37 -17.38
N LEU A 305 -4.60 4.25 -18.03
CA LEU A 305 -4.39 2.90 -17.52
C LEU A 305 -2.97 2.44 -17.91
N VAL A 306 -2.10 2.25 -16.93
CA VAL A 306 -0.69 1.88 -17.13
C VAL A 306 -0.23 0.93 -16.02
N PRO A 307 0.91 0.23 -16.13
CA PRO A 307 1.48 -0.51 -15.01
C PRO A 307 1.62 0.36 -13.75
N VAL A 308 1.30 -0.19 -12.58
CA VAL A 308 1.29 0.55 -11.30
C VAL A 308 2.63 1.22 -10.96
N GLN A 309 3.75 0.63 -11.39
CA GLN A 309 5.09 1.21 -11.25
C GLN A 309 5.35 2.41 -12.17
N GLY A 310 4.59 2.53 -13.27
CA GLY A 310 4.68 3.61 -14.25
C GLY A 310 3.61 4.69 -14.05
N TRP A 311 2.71 4.51 -13.08
CA TRP A 311 1.67 5.48 -12.82
C TRP A 311 2.22 6.68 -12.04
N SER A 312 2.39 7.79 -12.76
CA SER A 312 2.77 9.12 -12.22
C SER A 312 2.21 10.21 -13.13
N VAL A 313 1.32 11.06 -12.61
CA VAL A 313 0.70 12.15 -13.41
C VAL A 313 1.71 13.26 -13.74
N ASP A 314 2.62 13.56 -12.82
CA ASP A 314 3.66 14.58 -12.97
C ASP A 314 5.02 14.02 -13.43
N GLY A 315 5.10 12.71 -13.73
CA GLY A 315 6.35 12.04 -14.10
C GLY A 315 7.42 12.03 -13.01
N THR A 316 7.09 12.31 -11.76
CA THR A 316 8.07 12.30 -10.66
C THR A 316 8.42 10.91 -10.17
N TYR A 317 7.60 9.90 -10.49
CA TYR A 317 7.82 8.51 -10.13
C TYR A 317 8.01 7.63 -11.35
N HIS A 318 9.09 6.85 -11.34
CA HIS A 318 9.38 5.81 -12.30
C HIS A 318 9.91 4.59 -11.55
N GLY A 319 9.08 3.55 -11.43
CA GLY A 319 9.51 2.25 -10.91
C GLY A 319 10.12 1.37 -12.00
N GLU A 320 10.83 0.33 -11.57
CA GLU A 320 11.44 -0.66 -12.47
C GLU A 320 10.37 -1.43 -13.27
N PRO A 321 10.61 -1.75 -14.55
CA PRO A 321 9.73 -2.63 -15.30
C PRO A 321 9.80 -4.06 -14.75
N TYR A 322 8.68 -4.77 -14.83
CA TYR A 322 8.56 -6.19 -14.46
C TYR A 322 7.97 -6.96 -15.63
N GLU A 323 8.41 -8.20 -15.81
CA GLU A 323 8.11 -8.99 -17.01
C GLU A 323 7.18 -10.17 -16.73
N THR A 324 7.17 -10.67 -15.49
CA THR A 324 6.56 -11.96 -15.16
C THR A 324 5.13 -11.86 -14.64
N VAL A 325 4.70 -10.70 -14.15
CA VAL A 325 3.30 -10.40 -13.81
C VAL A 325 3.08 -8.90 -13.90
N ARG A 326 1.87 -8.52 -14.27
CA ARG A 326 1.50 -7.12 -14.43
C ARG A 326 0.23 -6.80 -13.66
N VAL A 327 0.31 -5.71 -12.90
CA VAL A 327 -0.83 -5.02 -12.32
C VAL A 327 -0.88 -3.64 -12.95
N VAL A 328 -2.03 -3.28 -13.52
CA VAL A 328 -2.26 -1.95 -14.07
C VAL A 328 -3.11 -1.13 -13.12
N GLY A 329 -2.90 0.18 -13.13
CA GLY A 329 -3.59 1.14 -12.28
C GLY A 329 -4.10 2.33 -13.08
N MET A 330 -5.23 2.90 -12.63
CA MET A 330 -5.80 4.14 -13.15
C MET A 330 -6.42 4.98 -12.04
N ALA A 331 -6.54 6.28 -12.29
CA ALA A 331 -7.47 7.15 -11.56
C ALA A 331 -8.56 7.60 -12.54
N ALA A 332 -9.81 7.60 -12.10
CA ALA A 332 -10.96 8.00 -12.90
C ALA A 332 -11.87 8.95 -12.10
N VAL A 333 -12.31 10.04 -12.72
CA VAL A 333 -13.12 11.09 -12.09
C VAL A 333 -14.59 10.89 -12.45
N LEU A 334 -15.49 11.01 -11.48
CA LEU A 334 -16.93 11.02 -11.73
C LEU A 334 -17.32 12.37 -12.31
N PRO A 335 -17.76 12.47 -13.58
CA PRO A 335 -18.09 13.75 -14.20
C PRO A 335 -19.27 14.45 -13.51
N GLY A 336 -19.22 15.79 -13.46
CA GLY A 336 -20.34 16.64 -13.06
C GLY A 336 -21.39 16.78 -14.16
N ALA A 337 -22.65 17.00 -13.77
CA ALA A 337 -23.75 17.25 -14.71
C ALA A 337 -23.57 18.52 -15.57
N SER A 338 -22.52 19.33 -15.38
CA SER A 338 -22.21 20.53 -16.18
C SER A 338 -20.74 20.93 -16.22
N ALA A 339 -19.80 20.05 -15.86
CA ALA A 339 -18.38 20.38 -15.95
C ALA A 339 -17.75 19.57 -17.08
N THR A 340 -17.65 20.16 -18.27
CA THR A 340 -16.60 19.83 -19.23
C THR A 340 -15.29 19.98 -18.46
N VAL A 341 -14.68 18.87 -18.06
CA VAL A 341 -13.34 18.89 -17.50
C VAL A 341 -12.45 19.35 -18.65
N GLU A 342 -11.98 20.61 -18.61
CA GLU A 342 -10.80 20.99 -19.36
C GLU A 342 -9.62 20.17 -18.80
N VAL A 343 -9.46 18.97 -19.35
CA VAL A 343 -8.21 18.22 -19.32
C VAL A 343 -7.23 19.10 -20.08
N ALA A 344 -6.40 19.81 -19.34
CA ALA A 344 -5.46 20.79 -19.84
C ALA A 344 -4.70 20.24 -21.07
N ARG A 345 -5.00 20.78 -22.25
CA ARG A 345 -4.13 20.68 -23.41
C ARG A 345 -2.84 21.41 -23.04
N GLY A 346 -1.74 20.67 -22.96
CA GLY A 346 -0.41 21.21 -22.69
C GLY A 346 -0.10 22.38 -23.62
N VAL A 347 0.40 23.45 -23.02
CA VAL A 347 0.87 24.66 -23.68
C VAL A 347 2.35 24.48 -24.01
N GLY A 348 2.72 24.76 -25.26
CA GLY A 348 4.05 25.27 -25.65
C GLY A 348 5.10 24.25 -26.01
#